data_AF-A0A967GXW1-F1
#
_entry.id   AF-A0A967GXW1-F1
#
_cell.length_a   1.000
_cell.length_b   1.000
_cell.length_c   1.000
_cell.angle_alpha   90.00
_cell.angle_beta   90.00
_cell.angle_gamma   90.00
#
_symmetry.space_group_name_H-M   'P 1'
#
loop_
_entity.id
_entity.type
_entity.pdbx_description
1 polymer ?
#
loop_
_entity_poly.entity_id
_entity_poly.type
_entity_poly.pdbx_seq_one_letter_code
_entity_poly.pdbx_strand_id
1 'polypeptide(L)'
;EVFSKGEFGSWAGKEVVRLRLDFNVKGVSRGPGHSAMDDRVRKINYLESLKKRYKVLGLPTVLVMAPDGTVTGRYRGYQRTYGDFYLKRLQGDAGAARHHHVEWMQKMGR
;
A
#
# COMPACT_ATOMS: atom_id res chain seq x y z
N GLU A 1 -7.00 11.46 -12.33
CA GLU A 1 -6.01 10.90 -11.38
C GLU A 1 -5.36 9.66 -12.02
N VAL A 2 -4.08 9.36 -11.75
CA VAL A 2 -3.38 8.21 -12.38
C VAL A 2 -4.03 6.87 -12.06
N PHE A 3 -4.51 6.68 -10.83
CA PHE A 3 -5.15 5.43 -10.42
C PHE A 3 -6.51 5.16 -11.08
N SER A 4 -7.10 6.20 -11.68
CA SER A 4 -8.35 6.11 -12.45
C SER A 4 -8.11 5.92 -13.96
N LYS A 5 -6.86 6.00 -14.43
CA LYS A 5 -6.54 5.81 -15.86
C LYS A 5 -6.56 4.31 -16.21
N GLY A 6 -7.10 3.99 -17.38
CA GLY A 6 -7.14 2.61 -17.88
C GLY A 6 -5.75 1.97 -18.03
N GLU A 7 -4.75 2.76 -18.44
CA GLU A 7 -3.36 2.30 -18.55
C GLU A 7 -2.81 1.78 -17.21
N PHE A 8 -3.02 2.55 -16.13
CA PHE A 8 -2.64 2.09 -14.78
C PHE A 8 -3.39 0.82 -14.40
N GLY A 9 -4.69 0.75 -14.66
CA GLY A 9 -5.50 -0.43 -14.34
C GLY A 9 -5.01 -1.71 -15.03
N SER A 10 -4.71 -1.62 -16.33
CA SER A 10 -4.20 -2.74 -17.14
C SER A 10 -2.84 -3.24 -16.68
N TRP A 11 -1.93 -2.32 -16.32
CA TRP A 11 -0.63 -2.69 -15.77
C TRP A 11 -0.76 -3.26 -14.36
N ALA A 12 -1.48 -2.55 -13.48
CA ALA A 12 -1.53 -2.89 -12.07
C ALA A 12 -2.27 -4.21 -11.81
N GLY A 13 -3.26 -4.57 -12.64
CA GLY A 13 -3.96 -5.85 -12.53
C GLY A 13 -3.08 -7.07 -12.82
N LYS A 14 -1.92 -6.89 -13.45
CA LYS A 14 -0.98 -7.97 -13.79
C LYS A 14 0.23 -7.99 -12.86
N GLU A 15 0.71 -6.81 -12.47
CA GLU A 15 2.04 -6.66 -11.89
C GLU A 15 2.05 -6.44 -10.38
N VAL A 16 0.95 -6.00 -9.77
CA VAL A 16 0.93 -5.62 -8.35
C VAL A 16 -0.35 -6.02 -7.63
N VAL A 17 -0.22 -6.28 -6.32
CA VAL A 17 -1.37 -6.34 -5.41
C VAL A 17 -1.67 -4.93 -4.92
N ARG A 18 -2.92 -4.48 -5.09
CA ARG A 18 -3.33 -3.12 -4.70
C ARG A 18 -4.08 -3.15 -3.36
N LEU A 19 -3.58 -2.39 -2.40
CA LEU A 19 -4.23 -2.17 -1.12
C LEU A 19 -4.51 -0.67 -0.92
N ARG A 20 -5.77 -0.32 -0.68
CA ARG A 20 -6.17 1.02 -0.26
C ARG A 20 -6.57 0.97 1.21
N LEU A 21 -5.90 1.79 2.02
CA LEU A 21 -6.25 1.98 3.42
C LEU A 21 -6.94 3.32 3.59
N ASP A 22 -8.16 3.29 4.11
CA ASP A 22 -8.91 4.48 4.49
C ASP A 22 -8.88 4.61 6.02
N PHE A 23 -8.62 5.82 6.50
CA PHE A 23 -8.59 6.12 7.94
C PHE A 23 -9.99 6.39 8.50
N ASN A 24 -11.00 6.55 7.65
CA ASN A 24 -12.39 6.62 8.05
C ASN A 24 -12.99 5.22 8.24
N VAL A 25 -12.54 4.52 9.30
CA VAL A 25 -12.96 3.14 9.58
C VAL A 25 -14.26 3.07 10.38
N LYS A 26 -15.19 2.25 9.91
CA LYS A 26 -16.40 1.86 10.63
C LYS A 26 -16.20 0.51 11.32
N GLY A 27 -16.75 0.41 12.53
CA GLY A 27 -16.82 -0.84 13.27
C GLY A 27 -18.01 -1.69 12.81
N VAL A 28 -17.88 -3.01 12.89
CA VAL A 28 -18.94 -3.95 12.56
C VAL A 28 -19.18 -4.88 13.74
N SER A 29 -20.43 -4.94 14.22
CA SER A 29 -20.83 -5.93 15.22
C SER A 29 -20.91 -7.31 14.58
N ARG A 30 -20.37 -8.33 15.25
CA ARG A 30 -20.35 -9.73 14.75
C ARG A 30 -21.10 -10.71 15.65
N GLY A 31 -21.94 -10.20 16.54
CA GLY A 31 -22.74 -11.01 17.47
C GLY A 31 -22.41 -10.73 18.94
N PRO A 32 -22.93 -11.56 19.86
CA PRO A 32 -22.76 -11.38 21.30
C PRO A 32 -21.27 -11.29 21.68
N GLY A 33 -20.90 -10.26 22.44
CA GLY A 33 -19.51 -10.04 22.88
C GLY A 33 -18.59 -9.35 21.86
N HIS A 34 -19.07 -9.05 20.64
CA HIS A 34 -18.30 -8.33 19.63
C HIS A 34 -18.94 -6.99 19.28
N SER A 35 -18.67 -5.97 20.10
CA SER A 35 -19.16 -4.61 19.87
C SER A 35 -18.56 -3.99 18.62
N ALA A 36 -19.38 -3.25 17.88
CA ALA A 36 -18.90 -2.42 16.78
C ALA A 36 -17.87 -1.37 17.26
N MET A 37 -17.97 -0.89 18.50
CA MET A 37 -17.00 0.06 19.05
C MET A 37 -15.62 -0.57 19.16
N ASP A 38 -15.53 -1.79 19.71
CA ASP A 38 -14.24 -2.47 19.92
C ASP A 38 -13.58 -2.81 18.58
N ASP A 39 -14.36 -3.27 17.60
CA ASP A 39 -13.85 -3.51 16.24
C ASP A 39 -13.32 -2.22 15.59
N ARG A 40 -14.01 -1.08 15.79
CA ARG A 40 -13.54 0.22 15.32
C ARG A 40 -12.23 0.61 15.99
N VAL A 41 -12.13 0.52 17.31
CA VAL A 41 -10.91 0.85 18.07
C VAL A 41 -9.74 0.00 17.60
N ARG A 42 -9.95 -1.31 17.42
CA ARG A 42 -8.93 -2.22 16.90
C ARG A 42 -8.43 -1.81 15.50
N LYS A 43 -9.34 -1.46 14.58
CA LYS A 43 -8.99 -0.99 13.23
C LYS A 43 -8.19 0.32 13.27
N ILE A 44 -8.61 1.28 14.11
CA ILE A 44 -7.88 2.55 14.29
C ILE A 44 -6.47 2.28 14.79
N ASN A 45 -6.33 1.48 15.86
CA ASN A 45 -5.03 1.12 16.43
C ASN A 45 -4.13 0.44 15.41
N TYR A 46 -4.68 -0.45 14.59
CA TYR A 46 -3.95 -1.10 13.52
C TYR A 46 -3.45 -0.08 12.48
N LEU A 47 -4.31 0.82 11.99
CA LEU A 47 -3.92 1.85 11.03
C LEU A 47 -2.86 2.82 11.59
N GLU A 48 -2.98 3.21 12.86
CA GLU A 48 -1.97 4.04 13.52
C GLU A 48 -0.63 3.30 13.70
N SER A 49 -0.66 1.98 13.95
CA SER A 49 0.55 1.15 13.96
C SER A 49 1.22 1.11 12.58
N LEU A 50 0.43 1.04 11.49
CA LEU A 50 0.96 1.06 10.13
C LEU A 50 1.57 2.42 9.78
N LYS A 51 0.91 3.54 10.16
CA LYS A 51 1.47 4.88 9.98
C LYS A 51 2.83 5.01 10.64
N LYS A 52 2.95 4.56 11.89
CA LYS A 52 4.21 4.59 12.65
C LYS A 52 5.27 3.73 11.98
N ARG A 53 4.95 2.47 11.66
CA ARG A 53 5.85 1.51 11.00
C ARG A 53 6.43 2.08 9.71
N TYR A 54 5.58 2.64 8.86
CA TYR A 54 6.01 3.16 7.56
C TYR A 54 6.36 4.65 7.57
N LYS A 55 6.40 5.29 8.75
CA LYS A 55 6.72 6.72 8.93
C LYS A 55 5.91 7.61 7.97
N VAL A 56 4.60 7.37 7.90
CA VAL A 56 3.68 8.15 7.06
C VAL A 56 3.44 9.51 7.70
N LEU A 57 4.00 10.56 7.11
CA LEU A 57 3.96 11.93 7.65
C LEU A 57 2.79 12.77 7.13
N GLY A 58 2.06 12.29 6.13
CA GLY A 58 0.96 13.03 5.52
C GLY A 58 0.13 12.14 4.60
N LEU A 59 -1.09 12.56 4.30
CA LEU A 59 -2.00 11.86 3.40
C LEU A 59 -2.33 12.75 2.19
N PRO A 60 -2.55 12.17 0.99
CA PRO A 60 -2.34 10.76 0.65
C PRO A 60 -0.85 10.38 0.63
N THR A 61 -0.52 9.13 0.97
CA THR A 61 0.84 8.55 0.79
C THR A 61 0.71 7.24 0.04
N VAL A 62 1.57 7.03 -0.96
CA VAL A 62 1.65 5.80 -1.74
C VAL A 62 2.98 5.13 -1.45
N LEU A 63 2.92 3.84 -1.13
CA LEU A 63 4.08 3.00 -0.89
C LEU A 63 4.12 1.90 -1.94
N VAL A 64 5.29 1.65 -2.49
CA VAL A 64 5.58 0.47 -3.30
C VAL A 64 6.53 -0.39 -2.49
N MET A 65 6.20 -1.67 -2.34
CA MET A 65 6.91 -2.54 -1.41
C MET A 65 6.92 -3.99 -1.87
N ALA A 66 7.96 -4.71 -1.46
CA ALA A 66 8.09 -6.15 -1.62
C ALA A 66 7.25 -6.91 -0.57
N PRO A 67 6.96 -8.21 -0.79
CA PRO A 67 6.13 -9.02 0.11
C PRO A 67 6.68 -9.14 1.55
N ASP A 68 7.98 -8.99 1.72
CA ASP A 68 8.68 -9.03 3.01
C ASP A 68 8.52 -7.74 3.83
N GLY A 69 7.89 -6.70 3.27
CA GLY A 69 7.70 -5.42 3.93
C GLY A 69 8.69 -4.33 3.50
N THR A 70 9.68 -4.65 2.66
CA THR A 70 10.70 -3.72 2.20
C THR A 70 10.09 -2.68 1.25
N VAL A 71 10.22 -1.39 1.58
CA VAL A 71 9.66 -0.29 0.78
C VAL A 71 10.68 0.15 -0.26
N THR A 72 10.35 -0.01 -1.54
CA THR A 72 11.17 0.43 -2.67
C THR A 72 10.77 1.82 -3.18
N GLY A 73 9.53 2.23 -2.93
CA GLY A 73 9.00 3.53 -3.36
C GLY A 73 8.16 4.22 -2.29
N ARG A 74 8.34 5.54 -2.13
CA ARG A 74 7.51 6.37 -1.26
C ARG A 74 7.15 7.69 -1.91
N TYR A 75 5.84 7.97 -1.98
CA TYR A 75 5.31 9.15 -2.63
C TYR A 75 4.36 9.91 -1.72
N ARG A 76 4.58 11.22 -1.58
CA ARG A 76 3.64 12.15 -0.94
C ARG A 76 2.54 12.51 -1.94
N GLY A 77 1.54 11.65 -1.99
CA GLY A 77 0.31 11.85 -2.74
C GLY A 77 0.44 11.72 -4.25
N TYR A 78 -0.60 12.21 -4.93
CA TYR A 78 -0.73 12.21 -6.38
C TYR A 78 -0.39 13.61 -6.92
N GLN A 79 0.63 13.72 -7.77
CA GLN A 79 0.88 14.95 -8.53
C GLN A 79 0.06 14.93 -9.83
N ARG A 80 -0.95 15.80 -9.93
CA ARG A 80 -1.83 15.96 -11.11
C ARG A 80 -1.06 16.26 -12.40
N THR A 81 0.02 17.02 -12.30
CA THR A 81 0.78 17.56 -13.44
C THR A 81 1.69 16.54 -14.15
N TYR A 82 1.93 15.36 -13.56
CA TYR A 82 2.93 14.41 -14.05
C TYR A 82 2.41 12.97 -14.14
N GLY A 83 1.16 12.79 -14.58
CA GLY A 83 0.49 11.49 -14.51
C GLY A 83 1.27 10.33 -15.14
N ASP A 84 1.80 10.52 -16.34
CA ASP A 84 2.49 9.44 -17.07
C ASP A 84 3.87 9.15 -16.47
N PHE A 85 4.56 10.20 -16.02
CA PHE A 85 5.81 10.09 -15.28
C PHE A 85 5.62 9.38 -13.92
N TYR A 86 4.49 9.62 -13.26
CA TYR A 86 4.15 8.95 -11.99
C TYR A 86 3.93 7.45 -12.21
N LEU A 87 3.23 7.05 -13.28
CA LEU A 87 3.07 5.63 -13.63
C LEU A 87 4.41 4.96 -13.91
N LYS A 88 5.30 5.61 -14.68
CA LYS A 88 6.64 5.08 -14.97
C LYS A 88 7.48 4.88 -13.71
N ARG A 89 7.38 5.80 -12.75
CA ARG A 89 8.03 5.66 -11.44
C ARG A 89 7.49 4.46 -10.65
N LEU A 90 6.17 4.28 -10.59
CA LEU A 90 5.56 3.11 -9.95
C LEU A 90 6.02 1.80 -10.60
N GLN A 91 6.12 1.78 -11.94
CA GLN A 91 6.62 0.62 -12.69
C GLN A 91 8.07 0.29 -12.32
N GLY A 92 8.94 1.30 -12.23
CA GLY A 92 10.32 1.13 -11.81
C GLY A 92 10.46 0.55 -10.40
N ASP A 93 9.76 1.14 -9.43
CA ASP A 93 9.82 0.69 -8.03
C ASP A 93 9.20 -0.69 -7.82
N ALA A 94 8.18 -1.04 -8.60
CA ALA A 94 7.59 -2.39 -8.59
C ALA A 94 8.59 -3.42 -9.13
N GLY A 95 9.34 -3.07 -10.19
CA GLY A 95 10.46 -3.87 -10.67
C GLY A 95 11.53 -4.07 -9.59
N ALA A 96 11.94 -3.00 -8.90
CA ALA A 96 12.88 -3.08 -7.80
C ALA A 96 12.37 -3.97 -6.64
N ALA A 97 11.08 -3.88 -6.30
CA ALA A 97 10.48 -4.72 -5.27
C ALA A 97 10.50 -6.20 -5.66
N ARG A 98 10.25 -6.51 -6.93
CA ARG A 98 10.34 -7.87 -7.46
C ARG A 98 11.76 -8.41 -7.38
N HIS A 99 12.75 -7.62 -7.80
CA HIS A 99 14.16 -8.01 -7.70
C HIS A 99 14.58 -8.28 -6.26
N HIS A 100 14.22 -7.38 -5.32
CA HIS A 100 14.47 -7.58 -3.89
C HIS A 100 13.88 -8.89 -3.37
N HIS A 101 12.65 -9.20 -3.76
CA HIS A 101 11.99 -10.43 -3.34
C HIS A 101 12.70 -11.68 -3.88
N VAL A 102 13.13 -11.67 -5.15
CA VAL A 102 13.89 -12.79 -5.75
C VAL A 102 15.22 -12.99 -5.02
N GLU A 103 15.96 -11.92 -4.76
CA GLU A 103 17.23 -12.00 -4.01
C GLU A 103 17.02 -12.53 -2.59
N TRP A 104 15.96 -12.09 -1.91
CA TRP A 104 15.60 -12.58 -0.59
C TRP A 104 15.26 -14.09 -0.62
N MET A 105 14.48 -14.55 -1.60
CA MET A 105 14.16 -15.97 -1.76
C MET A 105 15.42 -16.81 -1.99
N GLN A 106 16.38 -16.32 -2.79
CA GLN A 106 17.65 -17.01 -3.03
C GLN A 106 18.51 -17.10 -1.77
N LYS A 107 18.48 -16.08 -0.91
CA LYS A 107 19.19 -16.07 0.38
C LYS A 107 18.55 -17.01 1.41
N MET A 108 17.23 -17.19 1.37
CA MET A 108 16.48 -18.05 2.30
C MET A 108 16.39 -19.52 1.86
N GLY A 109 16.60 -19.79 0.57
CA GLY A 109 16.62 -21.16 0.01
C GLY A 109 18.00 -21.83 0.06
N ARG A 110 18.96 -21.23 0.76
CA ARG A 110 20.31 -21.74 1.05
C ARG A 110 20.47 -21.89 2.55
#